data_AF-A0A820H2I9-F1
#
_entry.id   AF-A0A820H2I9-F1
#
_cell.length_a   1.000
_cell.length_b   1.000
_cell.length_c   1.000
_cell.angle_alpha   90.00
_cell.angle_beta   90.00
_cell.angle_gamma   90.00
#
_symmetry.space_group_name_H-M   'P 1'
#
loop_
_entity.id
_entity.type
_entity.pdbx_description
1 polymer ?
#
loop_
_entity_poly.entity_id
_entity_poly.type
_entity_poly.pdbx_seq_one_letter_code
_entity_poly.pdbx_strand_id
1 'polypeptide(L)'
;MCGIIAFLTQEGCSDSKTPDLQAALKQIQHRGPDGDGIWVDSHGQVGFGHVRLAIIDLEQGHQPISNETDDIHMIVNGEFYDFERIRGELEAVGHVFKTKSDSEIALHLYEDQGLSFLDTLRGEFALCFVGFS
;
A
#
# COMPACT_ATOMS: atom_id res chain seq x y z
N MET A 1 0.22 14.16 5.29
CA MET A 1 0.92 12.88 5.08
C MET A 1 0.14 11.79 5.78
N CYS A 2 -0.24 10.75 5.05
CA CYS A 2 -0.94 9.56 5.53
C CYS A 2 -0.21 8.85 6.69
N GLY A 3 -0.81 7.83 7.28
CA GLY A 3 -0.20 6.97 8.29
C GLY A 3 -0.29 5.51 7.89
N ILE A 4 0.75 4.74 8.20
CA ILE A 4 0.82 3.29 7.94
C ILE A 4 1.10 2.52 9.24
N ILE A 5 0.49 1.35 9.37
CA ILE A 5 0.74 0.36 10.43
C ILE A 5 0.81 -1.01 9.77
N ALA A 6 1.78 -1.82 10.17
CA ALA A 6 1.87 -3.21 9.76
C ALA A 6 2.20 -4.10 10.96
N PHE A 7 1.74 -5.35 10.94
CA PHE A 7 2.21 -6.39 11.85
C PHE A 7 2.64 -7.64 11.08
N LEU A 8 3.57 -8.38 11.68
CA LEU A 8 3.98 -9.71 11.27
C LEU A 8 4.02 -10.58 12.54
N THR A 9 3.38 -11.75 12.51
CA THR A 9 3.36 -12.71 13.62
C THR A 9 3.63 -14.14 13.13
N GLN A 10 4.38 -14.91 13.92
CA GLN A 10 4.61 -16.34 13.65
C GLN A 10 3.38 -17.18 14.00
N GLU A 11 2.68 -16.80 15.07
CA GLU A 11 1.42 -17.39 15.47
C GLU A 11 0.33 -16.75 14.61
N GLY A 12 -0.07 -17.42 13.53
CA GLY A 12 -1.19 -16.99 12.71
C GLY A 12 -2.39 -16.74 13.59
N CYS A 13 -2.98 -15.55 13.50
CA CYS A 13 -4.10 -15.18 14.34
C CYS A 13 -5.41 -15.43 13.60
N SER A 14 -6.40 -15.98 14.30
CA SER A 14 -7.79 -15.83 13.87
C SER A 14 -8.17 -14.34 13.81
N ASP A 15 -9.33 -14.02 13.22
CA ASP A 15 -9.97 -12.70 13.04
C ASP A 15 -9.83 -11.65 14.18
N SER A 16 -9.35 -12.07 15.36
CA SER A 16 -9.02 -11.27 16.55
C SER A 16 -8.03 -10.11 16.38
N LYS A 17 -7.23 -10.05 15.30
CA LYS A 17 -6.22 -8.98 15.11
C LYS A 17 -6.71 -7.75 14.37
N THR A 18 -7.80 -7.85 13.63
CA THR A 18 -8.44 -6.69 12.98
C THR A 18 -8.84 -5.61 14.01
N PRO A 19 -9.46 -5.96 15.16
CA PRO A 19 -9.71 -4.99 16.24
C PRO A 19 -8.47 -4.29 16.78
N ASP A 20 -7.36 -5.03 16.96
CA ASP A 20 -6.09 -4.45 17.43
C ASP A 20 -5.54 -3.43 16.41
N LEU A 21 -5.59 -3.78 15.12
CA LEU A 21 -5.15 -2.91 14.04
C LEU A 21 -6.04 -1.67 13.90
N GLN A 22 -7.36 -1.82 14.00
CA GLN A 22 -8.30 -0.69 14.05
C GLN A 22 -8.02 0.24 15.23
N ALA A 23 -7.77 -0.32 16.43
CA ALA A 23 -7.42 0.47 17.60
C ALA A 23 -6.11 1.24 17.40
N ALA A 24 -5.13 0.61 16.75
CA ALA A 24 -3.85 1.24 16.42
C ALA A 24 -4.02 2.37 15.38
N LEU A 25 -4.83 2.18 14.33
CA LEU A 25 -5.12 3.22 13.34
C LEU A 25 -5.79 4.45 13.97
N LYS A 26 -6.71 4.25 14.93
CA LYS A 26 -7.31 5.36 15.68
C LYS A 26 -6.29 6.25 16.39
N GLN A 27 -5.16 5.71 16.84
CA GLN A 27 -4.09 6.49 17.47
C GLN A 27 -3.39 7.43 16.48
N ILE A 28 -3.32 7.05 15.20
CA ILE A 28 -2.66 7.81 14.15
C ILE A 28 -3.63 8.51 13.19
N GLN A 29 -4.94 8.46 13.46
CA GLN A 29 -5.99 9.04 12.61
C GLN A 29 -5.76 10.52 12.27
N HIS A 30 -5.16 11.28 13.19
CA HIS A 30 -4.83 12.69 12.99
C HIS A 30 -3.88 12.93 11.80
N ARG A 31 -3.15 11.91 11.34
CA ARG A 31 -2.30 11.99 10.15
C ARG A 31 -3.10 11.84 8.85
N GLY A 32 -4.22 11.12 8.89
CA GLY A 32 -5.06 10.83 7.73
C GLY A 32 -6.54 10.79 8.09
N PRO A 33 -7.19 11.96 8.31
CA PRO A 33 -8.56 12.03 8.76
C PRO A 33 -9.60 11.68 7.67
N ASP A 34 -9.19 11.56 6.41
CA ASP A 34 -10.10 11.49 5.26
C ASP A 34 -10.53 10.07 4.91
N GLY A 35 -9.81 9.06 5.39
CA GLY A 35 -10.19 7.66 5.22
C GLY A 35 -9.23 6.70 5.91
N ASP A 36 -9.66 5.46 6.05
CA ASP A 36 -8.85 4.38 6.57
C ASP A 36 -9.09 3.08 5.79
N GLY A 37 -8.17 2.14 5.92
CA GLY A 37 -8.28 0.83 5.31
C GLY A 37 -7.43 -0.20 6.03
N ILE A 38 -7.90 -1.44 6.02
CA ILE A 38 -7.24 -2.59 6.63
C ILE A 38 -7.28 -3.76 5.65
N TRP A 39 -6.17 -4.48 5.57
CA TRP A 39 -6.08 -5.79 4.97
C TRP A 39 -5.34 -6.72 5.92
N VAL A 40 -5.77 -7.98 5.98
CA VAL A 40 -5.12 -9.05 6.73
C VAL A 40 -5.06 -10.26 5.80
N ASP A 41 -3.92 -10.94 5.76
CA ASP A 41 -3.75 -12.12 4.92
C ASP A 41 -4.64 -13.28 5.40
N SER A 42 -4.82 -14.28 4.54
CA SER A 42 -5.70 -15.43 4.83
C SER A 42 -5.24 -16.28 6.02
N HIS A 43 -3.96 -16.20 6.40
CA HIS A 43 -3.39 -16.88 7.55
C HIS A 43 -3.37 -16.03 8.84
N GLY A 44 -3.75 -14.75 8.76
CA GLY A 44 -3.70 -13.80 9.87
C GLY A 44 -2.30 -13.59 10.44
N GLN A 45 -1.27 -13.79 9.64
CA GLN A 45 0.14 -13.61 9.98
C GLN A 45 0.62 -12.20 9.64
N VAL A 46 0.07 -11.59 8.59
CA VAL A 46 0.42 -10.25 8.14
C VAL A 46 -0.84 -9.41 8.07
N GLY A 47 -0.76 -8.19 8.58
CA GLY A 47 -1.84 -7.22 8.43
C GLY A 47 -1.30 -5.82 8.19
N PHE A 48 -1.99 -5.10 7.32
CA PHE A 48 -1.70 -3.74 6.92
C PHE A 48 -2.87 -2.83 7.26
N GLY A 49 -2.56 -1.69 7.85
CA GLY A 49 -3.49 -0.62 8.13
C GLY A 49 -2.97 0.70 7.59
N HIS A 50 -3.86 1.51 7.05
CA HIS A 50 -3.53 2.81 6.48
C HIS A 50 -4.59 3.84 6.88
N VAL A 51 -4.16 5.07 7.18
CA VAL A 51 -5.03 6.26 7.32
C VAL A 51 -4.62 7.30 6.29
N ARG A 52 -5.58 7.85 5.56
CA ARG A 52 -5.36 8.68 4.37
C ARG A 52 -5.60 10.15 4.64
N LEU A 53 -4.66 10.99 4.22
CA LEU A 53 -4.90 12.42 4.03
C LEU A 53 -5.07 12.67 2.53
N ALA A 54 -6.27 13.02 2.11
CA ALA A 54 -6.60 13.31 0.72
C ALA A 54 -6.21 14.76 0.40
N ILE A 55 -5.03 14.95 -0.19
CA ILE A 55 -4.61 16.27 -0.70
C ILE A 55 -5.23 16.53 -2.08
N ILE A 56 -5.25 15.50 -2.93
CA ILE A 56 -5.85 15.53 -4.26
C ILE A 56 -6.73 14.28 -4.39
N ASP A 57 -8.04 14.52 -4.54
CA ASP A 57 -9.12 13.55 -4.73
C ASP A 57 -9.34 12.52 -3.60
N LEU A 58 -10.55 12.51 -3.02
CA LEU A 58 -10.93 11.67 -1.89
C LEU A 58 -11.11 10.18 -2.27
N GLU A 59 -11.44 9.87 -3.52
CA GLU A 59 -11.96 8.54 -3.88
C GLU A 59 -10.94 7.59 -4.52
N GLN A 60 -9.79 8.10 -4.99
CA GLN A 60 -8.95 7.36 -5.97
C GLN A 60 -7.69 6.69 -5.39
N GLY A 61 -7.51 6.64 -4.06
CA GLY A 61 -6.28 6.19 -3.41
C GLY A 61 -6.48 5.37 -2.15
N HIS A 62 -7.47 4.48 -2.16
CA HIS A 62 -7.69 3.55 -1.06
C HIS A 62 -6.50 2.60 -0.92
N GLN A 63 -6.04 2.41 0.30
CA GLN A 63 -4.98 1.48 0.64
C GLN A 63 -5.44 0.62 1.82
N PRO A 64 -4.97 -0.64 1.96
CA PRO A 64 -3.90 -1.31 1.19
C PRO A 64 -4.21 -1.54 -0.30
N ILE A 65 -3.18 -1.51 -1.16
CA ILE A 65 -3.27 -1.73 -2.61
C ILE A 65 -2.75 -3.13 -2.93
N SER A 66 -3.41 -3.84 -3.84
CA SER A 66 -2.97 -5.16 -4.32
C SER A 66 -2.81 -5.20 -5.84
N ASN A 67 -1.90 -6.06 -6.31
CA ASN A 67 -1.66 -6.28 -7.72
C ASN A 67 -2.82 -7.05 -8.36
N GLU A 68 -2.79 -7.21 -9.68
CA GLU A 68 -3.85 -7.81 -10.50
C GLU A 68 -4.24 -9.22 -10.03
N THR A 69 -3.26 -9.98 -9.53
CA THR A 69 -3.43 -11.35 -9.04
C THR A 69 -3.73 -11.46 -7.55
N ASP A 70 -3.73 -10.34 -6.82
CA ASP A 70 -4.03 -10.25 -5.38
C ASP A 70 -3.05 -11.04 -4.48
N ASP A 71 -1.85 -11.33 -4.96
CA ASP A 71 -0.78 -12.05 -4.25
C ASP A 71 0.35 -11.13 -3.76
N ILE A 72 0.37 -9.87 -4.19
CA ILE A 72 1.23 -8.82 -3.63
C ILE A 72 0.36 -7.68 -3.13
N HIS A 73 0.61 -7.27 -1.88
CA HIS A 73 -0.09 -6.18 -1.21
C HIS A 73 0.89 -5.15 -0.69
N MET A 74 0.46 -3.88 -0.65
CA MET A 74 1.29 -2.75 -0.25
C MET A 74 0.50 -1.69 0.52
N ILE A 75 1.18 -1.03 1.44
CA ILE A 75 0.79 0.28 1.99
C ILE A 75 1.94 1.28 1.84
N VAL A 76 1.58 2.54 1.62
CA VAL A 76 2.49 3.66 1.38
C VAL A 76 2.01 4.89 2.14
N ASN A 77 2.94 5.56 2.82
CA ASN A 77 2.80 6.95 3.21
C ASN A 77 3.86 7.76 2.46
N GLY A 78 3.45 8.57 1.49
CA GLY A 78 4.37 9.31 0.66
C GLY A 78 3.73 9.86 -0.60
N GLU A 79 4.58 10.42 -1.45
CA GLU A 79 4.24 10.86 -2.80
C GLU A 79 5.35 10.42 -3.75
N PHE A 80 4.97 9.96 -4.94
CA PHE A 80 5.91 9.58 -6.01
C PHE A 80 5.91 10.60 -7.14
N TYR A 81 7.10 11.08 -7.48
CA TYR A 81 7.30 12.02 -8.56
C TYR A 81 7.38 11.30 -9.91
N ASP A 82 7.06 12.03 -10.98
CA ASP A 82 7.07 11.50 -12.35
C ASP A 82 6.20 10.25 -12.55
N PHE A 83 5.20 10.02 -11.68
CA PHE A 83 4.40 8.78 -11.66
C PHE A 83 3.63 8.55 -12.95
N GLU A 84 3.18 9.61 -13.66
CA GLU A 84 2.45 9.48 -14.92
C GLU A 84 3.30 8.83 -16.01
N ARG A 85 4.60 9.18 -16.08
CA ARG A 85 5.55 8.58 -17.03
C ARG A 85 5.76 7.11 -16.70
N ILE A 86 6.03 6.79 -15.44
CA ILE A 86 6.28 5.42 -14.98
C ILE A 86 5.02 4.56 -15.18
N ARG A 87 3.84 5.08 -14.86
CA ARG A 87 2.56 4.41 -15.14
C ARG A 87 2.44 4.05 -16.61
N GLY A 88 2.69 4.99 -17.52
CA GLY A 88 2.62 4.73 -18.96
C GLY A 88 3.61 3.65 -19.43
N GLU A 89 4.80 3.59 -18.83
CA GLU A 89 5.80 2.55 -19.11
C GLU A 89 5.33 1.17 -18.63
N LEU A 90 4.72 1.09 -17.44
CA LEU A 90 4.18 -0.14 -16.86
C LEU A 90 2.94 -0.64 -17.61
N GLU A 91 2.01 0.26 -17.96
CA GLU A 91 0.84 -0.07 -18.79
C GLU A 91 1.26 -0.58 -20.17
N ALA A 92 2.34 -0.04 -20.75
CA ALA A 92 2.88 -0.48 -22.03
C ALA A 92 3.46 -1.91 -22.00
N VAL A 93 3.89 -2.40 -20.83
CA VAL A 93 4.36 -3.78 -20.64
C VAL A 93 3.29 -4.73 -20.10
N GLY A 94 2.07 -4.23 -19.86
CA GLY A 94 0.88 -5.05 -19.61
C GLY A 94 0.27 -4.96 -18.21
N HIS A 95 0.82 -4.13 -17.32
CA HIS A 95 0.24 -3.89 -15.99
C HIS A 95 -1.12 -3.17 -16.10
N VAL A 96 -2.04 -3.53 -15.21
CA VAL A 96 -3.41 -3.01 -15.11
C VAL A 96 -3.61 -2.39 -13.73
N PHE A 97 -3.55 -1.06 -13.69
CA PHE A 97 -3.76 -0.29 -12.48
C PHE A 97 -5.23 -0.34 -12.01
N LYS A 98 -5.44 -0.66 -10.73
CA LYS A 98 -6.73 -0.64 -10.03
C LYS A 98 -7.10 0.75 -9.51
N THR A 99 -6.11 1.63 -9.35
CA THR A 99 -6.28 2.96 -8.77
C THR A 99 -5.75 4.04 -9.72
N LYS A 100 -6.02 5.30 -9.40
CA LYS A 100 -5.33 6.45 -10.02
C LYS A 100 -4.26 7.05 -9.10
N SER A 101 -3.98 6.41 -7.97
CA SER A 101 -2.94 6.85 -7.05
C SER A 101 -1.59 6.71 -7.74
N ASP A 102 -0.74 7.70 -7.49
CA ASP A 102 0.71 7.63 -7.72
C ASP A 102 1.35 6.42 -7.03
N SER A 103 0.83 6.02 -5.86
CA SER A 103 1.40 4.96 -5.03
C SER A 103 1.44 3.60 -5.70
N GLU A 104 0.51 3.30 -6.59
CA GLU A 104 0.40 2.00 -7.24
C GLU A 104 1.59 1.70 -8.18
N ILE A 105 2.31 2.72 -8.67
CA ILE A 105 3.51 2.47 -9.49
C ILE A 105 4.56 1.66 -8.72
N ALA A 106 4.66 1.83 -7.41
CA ALA A 106 5.65 1.14 -6.59
C ALA A 106 5.35 -0.36 -6.50
N LEU A 107 4.07 -0.75 -6.59
CA LEU A 107 3.63 -2.14 -6.60
C LEU A 107 4.08 -2.87 -7.85
N HIS A 108 3.75 -2.33 -9.01
CA HIS A 108 4.12 -2.92 -10.30
C HIS A 108 5.63 -2.85 -10.58
N LEU A 109 6.32 -1.81 -10.12
CA LEU A 109 7.79 -1.79 -10.20
C LEU A 109 8.42 -2.88 -9.31
N TYR A 110 7.87 -3.14 -8.12
CA TYR A 110 8.33 -4.22 -7.26
C TYR A 110 8.10 -5.60 -7.92
N GLU A 111 6.97 -5.78 -8.62
CA GLU A 111 6.70 -6.99 -9.40
C GLU A 111 7.76 -7.26 -10.47
N ASP A 112 8.13 -6.24 -11.23
CA ASP A 112 9.08 -6.38 -12.35
C ASP A 112 10.55 -6.49 -11.89
N GLN A 113 10.91 -5.77 -10.83
CA GLN A 113 12.31 -5.49 -10.48
C GLN A 113 12.74 -6.05 -9.12
N GLY A 114 11.80 -6.63 -8.35
CA GLY A 114 12.02 -7.00 -6.96
C GLY A 114 12.51 -5.79 -6.17
N LEU A 115 13.50 -5.98 -5.30
CA LEU A 115 14.05 -4.92 -4.44
C LEU A 115 14.79 -3.80 -5.21
N SER A 116 15.16 -4.02 -6.47
CA SER A 116 15.87 -3.00 -7.28
C SER A 116 14.95 -1.85 -7.72
N PHE A 117 13.64 -2.01 -7.55
CA PHE A 117 12.65 -0.97 -7.89
C PHE A 117 12.90 0.38 -7.21
N LEU A 118 13.53 0.37 -6.04
CA LEU A 118 13.87 1.58 -5.27
C LEU A 118 14.81 2.50 -6.04
N ASP A 119 15.63 1.98 -6.95
CA ASP A 119 16.54 2.78 -7.78
C ASP A 119 15.78 3.59 -8.85
N THR A 120 14.56 3.15 -9.20
CA THR A 120 13.68 3.81 -10.17
C THR A 120 12.80 4.87 -9.49
N LEU A 121 12.40 4.64 -8.24
CA LEU A 121 11.47 5.50 -7.52
C LEU A 121 12.08 6.85 -7.14
N ARG A 122 11.29 7.91 -7.30
CA ARG A 122 11.62 9.27 -6.86
C ARG A 122 10.47 9.82 -6.03
N GLY A 123 10.79 10.45 -4.90
CA GLY A 123 9.78 11.00 -4.02
C GLY A 123 10.19 10.96 -2.56
N GLU A 124 9.20 11.12 -1.69
CA GLU A 124 9.33 11.02 -0.25
C GLU A 124 8.33 9.99 0.24
N PHE A 125 8.81 8.82 0.68
CA PHE A 125 7.91 7.71 0.99
C PHE A 125 8.42 6.80 2.11
N ALA A 126 7.47 6.18 2.79
CA ALA A 126 7.64 4.98 3.59
C ALA A 126 6.64 3.94 3.05
N LEU A 127 7.09 2.70 2.88
CA LEU A 127 6.31 1.64 2.25
C LEU A 127 6.51 0.30 2.95
N CYS A 128 5.49 -0.55 2.91
CA CYS A 128 5.53 -1.94 3.35
C CYS A 128 4.92 -2.81 2.25
N PHE A 129 5.55 -3.95 1.97
CA PHE A 129 5.09 -4.95 1.00
C PHE A 129 4.95 -6.31 1.67
N VAL A 130 4.01 -7.11 1.16
CA VAL A 130 3.96 -8.56 1.39
C VAL A 130 3.59 -9.24 0.08
N GLY A 131 4.27 -10.35 -0.22
CA GLY A 131 4.14 -11.09 -1.46
C GLY A 131 5.44 -11.85 -1.75
N PHE A 132 5.35 -13.00 -2.41
CA PHE A 132 6.52 -13.83 -2.72
C PHE A 132 7.22 -13.37 -4.00
N SER A 133 8.55 -13.25 -3.94
CA SER A 133 9.43 -13.29 -5.12
C SER A 133 9.86 -14.73 -5.39
#